data_AF-A0A4W5R8C4-F1
#
_entry.id   AF-A0A4W5R8C4-F1
#
_cell.length_a   1.000
_cell.length_b   1.000
_cell.length_c   1.000
_cell.angle_alpha   90.00
_cell.angle_beta   90.00
_cell.angle_gamma   90.00
#
_symmetry.space_group_name_H-M   'P 1'
#
loop_
_entity.id
_entity.type
_entity.pdbx_description
1 polymer ?
#
loop_
_entity_poly.entity_id
_entity_poly.type
_entity_poly.pdbx_seq_one_letter_code
_entity_poly.pdbx_strand_id
1 'polypeptide(L)'
;RLTLMCDQAPGPITMDLSGDLEALKKKSFTMKEGVDYRVKIHFKVNRDIVSGLKYVHLTYRKGIRVDKAVYMVGSYGPRVEEHEFMTPVEEAPKGMIVRGSYHIKSHFTDDDKTDHLSWEWNLGIKKDWDE
;
A
#
# COMPACT_ATOMS: atom_id res chain seq x y z
N ARG A 1 -4.40 1.48 -9.18
CA ARG A 1 -3.12 2.07 -8.70
C ARG A 1 -3.19 2.30 -7.20
N LEU A 2 -2.05 2.35 -6.52
CA LEU A 2 -1.94 2.73 -5.10
C LEU A 2 -0.97 3.89 -4.94
N THR A 3 -1.32 4.87 -4.12
CA THR A 3 -0.49 6.06 -3.85
C THR A 3 -0.31 6.25 -2.35
N LEU A 4 0.92 6.44 -1.90
CA LEU A 4 1.21 6.93 -0.55
C LEU A 4 1.13 8.46 -0.59
N MET A 5 0.11 9.01 0.06
CA MET A 5 -0.12 10.43 0.19
C MET A 5 0.64 10.93 1.42
N CYS A 6 1.63 11.78 1.23
CA CYS A 6 2.37 12.42 2.32
C CYS A 6 2.70 13.85 1.91
N ASP A 7 2.21 14.83 2.66
CA ASP A 7 2.38 16.26 2.33
C ASP A 7 3.85 16.71 2.41
N GLN A 8 4.67 15.97 3.16
CA GLN A 8 6.10 16.24 3.30
C GLN A 8 6.96 15.57 2.22
N ALA A 9 6.37 14.69 1.38
CA ALA A 9 7.12 14.00 0.36
C ALA A 9 7.50 14.96 -0.79
N PRO A 10 8.71 14.84 -1.37
CA PRO A 10 9.13 15.68 -2.48
C PRO A 10 8.34 15.44 -3.78
N GLY A 11 7.65 14.30 -3.87
CA GLY A 11 6.83 13.94 -5.02
C GLY A 11 5.88 12.78 -4.72
N PRO A 12 4.95 12.47 -5.65
CA PRO A 12 3.96 11.43 -5.45
C PRO A 12 4.59 10.03 -5.45
N ILE A 13 4.34 9.27 -4.39
CA ILE A 13 4.78 7.88 -4.28
C ILE A 13 3.65 6.98 -4.80
N THR A 14 3.65 6.72 -6.10
CA THR A 14 2.59 5.92 -6.77
C THR A 14 3.13 4.62 -7.34
N MET A 15 2.38 3.55 -7.10
CA MET A 15 2.54 2.22 -7.70
C MET A 15 1.44 2.02 -8.75
N ASP A 16 1.86 1.81 -9.99
CA ASP A 16 0.97 1.29 -11.02
C ASP A 16 0.77 -0.21 -10.80
N LEU A 17 -0.47 -0.59 -10.53
CA LEU A 17 -0.88 -1.97 -10.24
C LEU A 17 -1.47 -2.67 -11.46
N SER A 18 -1.52 -2.00 -12.61
CA SER A 18 -2.00 -2.57 -13.88
C SER A 18 -0.86 -3.05 -14.79
N GLY A 19 0.37 -2.64 -14.50
CA GLY A 19 1.57 -2.97 -15.27
C GLY A 19 2.38 -4.14 -14.68
N ASP A 20 3.70 -4.08 -14.83
CA ASP A 20 4.62 -5.12 -14.37
C ASP A 20 4.83 -5.08 -12.85
N LEU A 21 4.15 -5.99 -12.16
CA LEU A 21 4.25 -6.15 -10.71
C LEU A 21 5.62 -6.71 -10.26
N GLU A 22 6.35 -7.42 -11.12
CA GLU A 22 7.70 -7.91 -10.79
C GLU A 22 8.71 -6.75 -10.75
N ALA A 23 8.51 -5.72 -11.57
CA ALA A 23 9.30 -4.49 -11.50
C ALA A 23 9.11 -3.77 -10.14
N LEU A 24 7.90 -3.82 -9.56
CA LEU A 24 7.63 -3.26 -8.22
C LEU A 24 8.44 -3.97 -7.12
N LYS A 25 8.68 -5.28 -7.25
CA LYS A 25 9.52 -6.04 -6.30
C LYS A 25 10.98 -5.60 -6.29
N LYS A 26 11.46 -5.05 -7.40
CA LYS A 26 12.84 -4.54 -7.53
C LYS A 26 12.94 -3.06 -7.14
N LYS A 27 11.82 -2.34 -7.19
CA LYS A 27 11.75 -0.93 -6.80
C LYS A 27 11.74 -0.80 -5.27
N SER A 28 12.43 0.21 -4.77
CA SER A 28 12.39 0.62 -3.37
C SER A 28 11.86 2.05 -3.31
N PHE A 29 10.81 2.25 -2.53
CA PHE A 29 10.28 3.58 -2.22
C PHE A 29 10.89 4.05 -0.91
N THR A 30 11.10 5.35 -0.77
CA THR A 30 11.62 5.94 0.47
C THR A 30 10.50 6.66 1.20
N MET A 31 10.43 6.49 2.51
CA MET A 31 9.54 7.22 3.41
C MET A 31 10.37 7.79 4.54
N LYS A 32 10.22 9.09 4.78
CA LYS A 32 10.83 9.75 5.93
C LYS A 32 10.16 9.26 7.22
N GLU A 33 10.94 8.98 8.24
CA GLU A 33 10.42 8.56 9.54
C GLU A 33 9.61 9.66 10.22
N GLY A 34 8.58 9.27 10.99
CA GLY A 34 7.77 10.20 11.78
C GLY A 34 6.87 11.14 10.96
N VAL A 35 6.75 10.94 9.65
CA VAL A 35 5.81 11.69 8.82
C VAL A 35 4.45 11.02 8.81
N ASP A 36 3.41 11.85 8.76
CA ASP A 36 2.06 11.38 8.53
C ASP A 36 1.88 11.02 7.04
N TYR A 37 1.25 9.88 6.79
CA TYR A 37 0.87 9.45 5.46
C TYR A 37 -0.52 8.81 5.45
N ARG A 38 -1.08 8.69 4.25
CA ARG A 38 -2.30 7.92 3.97
C ARG A 38 -2.07 7.04 2.76
N VAL A 39 -2.70 5.89 2.72
CA VAL A 39 -2.72 5.03 1.52
C VAL A 39 -3.99 5.36 0.74
N LYS A 40 -3.83 5.86 -0.48
CA LYS A 40 -4.92 6.08 -1.44
C LYS A 40 -4.94 4.96 -2.47
N ILE A 41 -6.09 4.33 -2.65
CA ILE A 41 -6.29 3.19 -3.54
C ILE A 41 -7.29 3.59 -4.61
N HIS A 42 -6.92 3.36 -5.87
CA HIS A 42 -7.81 3.50 -7.02
C HIS A 42 -8.01 2.14 -7.67
N PHE A 43 -9.27 1.75 -7.83
CA PHE A 43 -9.66 0.44 -8.36
C PHE A 43 -10.96 0.54 -9.17
N LYS A 44 -11.20 -0.46 -10.02
CA LYS A 44 -12.39 -0.53 -10.86
C LYS A 44 -13.11 -1.85 -10.65
N VAL A 45 -14.42 -1.78 -10.47
CA VAL A 45 -15.30 -2.96 -10.43
C VAL A 45 -16.07 -3.01 -11.75
N ASN A 46 -15.95 -4.11 -12.50
CA ASN A 46 -16.45 -4.20 -13.87
C ASN A 46 -17.74 -5.04 -14.01
N ARG A 47 -17.85 -6.15 -13.28
CA ARG A 47 -18.89 -7.16 -13.49
C ARG A 47 -19.85 -7.21 -12.31
N ASP A 48 -19.45 -7.93 -11.27
CA ASP A 48 -20.30 -8.21 -10.11
C ASP A 48 -19.92 -7.33 -8.93
N ILE A 49 -20.84 -7.23 -7.97
CA ILE A 49 -20.60 -6.53 -6.70
C ILE A 49 -19.50 -7.27 -5.94
N VAL A 50 -18.47 -6.54 -5.52
CA VAL A 50 -17.45 -7.04 -4.60
C VAL A 50 -17.86 -6.67 -3.19
N SER A 51 -18.12 -7.68 -2.34
CA SER A 51 -18.61 -7.48 -0.98
C SER A 51 -17.48 -7.60 0.04
N GLY A 52 -17.32 -6.60 0.91
CA GLY A 52 -16.31 -6.64 1.98
C GLY A 52 -14.88 -6.66 1.45
N LEU A 53 -14.59 -5.87 0.41
CA LEU A 53 -13.24 -5.67 -0.11
C LEU A 53 -12.32 -5.20 1.02
N LYS A 54 -11.16 -5.85 1.13
CA LYS A 54 -10.13 -5.65 2.13
C LYS A 54 -8.79 -5.44 1.46
N TYR A 55 -8.04 -4.47 1.95
CA TYR A 55 -6.64 -4.31 1.64
C TYR A 55 -5.82 -4.90 2.78
N VAL A 56 -4.97 -5.88 2.48
CA VAL A 56 -4.08 -6.51 3.45
C VAL A 56 -2.65 -6.10 3.17
N HIS A 57 -1.98 -5.58 4.19
CA HIS A 57 -0.63 -5.09 4.15
C HIS A 57 0.23 -5.87 5.15
N LEU A 58 1.18 -6.66 4.65
CA LEU A 58 2.09 -7.47 5.47
C LEU A 58 3.50 -6.90 5.36
N THR A 59 4.07 -6.52 6.50
CA THR A 59 5.39 -5.88 6.55
C THR A 59 6.43 -6.85 7.08
N TYR A 60 7.51 -7.02 6.33
CA TYR A 60 8.62 -7.90 6.67
C TYR A 60 9.91 -7.11 6.80
N ARG A 61 10.74 -7.49 7.75
CA ARG A 61 12.10 -6.98 7.93
C ARG A 61 13.06 -8.14 8.05
N LYS A 62 14.07 -8.20 7.18
CA LYS A 62 15.05 -9.31 7.10
C LYS A 62 14.37 -10.69 7.06
N GLY A 63 13.27 -10.81 6.29
CA GLY A 63 12.50 -12.06 6.14
C GLY A 63 11.52 -12.38 7.28
N ILE A 64 11.56 -11.66 8.40
CA ILE A 64 10.64 -11.85 9.53
C ILE A 64 9.46 -10.90 9.38
N ARG A 65 8.23 -11.41 9.53
CA ARG A 65 7.02 -10.56 9.55
C ARG A 65 7.00 -9.74 10.84
N VAL A 66 7.02 -8.42 10.72
CA VAL A 66 7.05 -7.48 11.85
C VAL A 66 5.71 -6.79 12.08
N ASP A 67 4.85 -6.72 11.05
CA ASP A 67 3.53 -6.11 11.16
C ASP A 67 2.53 -6.73 10.16
N LYS A 68 1.23 -6.60 10.48
CA LYS A 68 0.10 -6.94 9.62
C LYS A 68 -1.01 -5.92 9.84
N ALA A 69 -1.33 -5.15 8.81
CA ALA A 69 -2.49 -4.28 8.77
C ALA A 69 -3.56 -4.83 7.79
N VAL A 70 -4.83 -4.67 8.16
CA VAL A 70 -5.97 -5.03 7.33
C VAL A 70 -6.94 -3.86 7.35
N TYR A 71 -7.21 -3.29 6.18
CA TYR A 71 -8.13 -2.18 6.01
C TYR A 71 -9.39 -2.68 5.32
N MET A 72 -10.54 -2.53 5.99
CA MET A 72 -11.83 -2.71 5.35
C MET A 72 -12.05 -1.56 4.38
N VAL A 73 -12.08 -1.87 3.09
CA VAL A 73 -12.31 -0.91 2.02
C VAL A 73 -13.83 -0.68 1.90
N GLY A 74 -14.60 -1.77 1.81
CA GLY A 74 -16.07 -1.74 1.76
C GLY A 74 -16.67 -2.62 0.68
N SER A 75 -17.95 -2.42 0.36
CA SER A 75 -18.64 -3.14 -0.71
C SER A 75 -18.89 -2.22 -1.90
N TYR A 76 -18.56 -2.68 -3.11
CA TYR A 76 -18.56 -1.86 -4.31
C TYR A 76 -19.23 -2.56 -5.48
N GLY A 77 -20.18 -1.87 -6.11
CA GLY A 77 -20.81 -2.32 -7.35
C GLY A 77 -20.02 -1.91 -8.61
N PRO A 78 -20.37 -2.51 -9.76
CA PRO A 78 -19.75 -2.18 -11.03
C PRO A 78 -20.04 -0.73 -11.44
N ARG A 79 -19.01 -0.02 -11.93
CA ARG A 79 -19.17 1.32 -12.53
C ARG A 79 -18.05 1.63 -13.52
N VAL A 80 -18.28 2.62 -14.38
CA VAL A 80 -17.32 3.02 -15.43
C VAL A 80 -16.12 3.75 -14.82
N GLU A 81 -16.37 4.61 -13.85
CA GLU A 81 -15.38 5.43 -13.15
C GLU A 81 -14.60 4.65 -12.06
N GLU A 82 -13.35 5.05 -11.80
CA GLU A 82 -12.56 4.44 -10.72
C GLU A 82 -13.18 4.75 -9.35
N HIS A 83 -13.27 3.73 -8.48
CA HIS A 83 -13.47 3.89 -7.05
C HIS A 83 -12.21 4.38 -6.37
N GLU A 84 -12.40 5.20 -5.34
CA GLU A 84 -11.32 5.70 -4.50
C GLU A 84 -11.58 5.30 -3.04
N PHE A 85 -10.53 4.82 -2.39
CA PHE A 85 -10.51 4.60 -0.96
C PHE A 85 -9.25 5.22 -0.38
N MET A 86 -9.34 5.74 0.84
CA MET A 86 -8.21 6.31 1.54
C MET A 86 -8.21 5.81 2.99
N THR A 87 -7.06 5.32 3.46
CA THR A 87 -6.91 4.90 4.84
C THR A 87 -6.98 6.10 5.79
N PRO A 88 -7.20 5.86 7.09
CA PRO A 88 -6.87 6.84 8.13
C PRO A 88 -5.41 7.30 8.03
N VAL A 89 -5.10 8.42 8.70
CA VAL A 89 -3.72 8.90 8.84
C VAL A 89 -2.92 7.91 9.68
N GLU A 90 -1.71 7.61 9.22
CA GLU A 90 -0.73 6.80 9.92
C GLU A 90 0.60 7.56 10.04
N GLU A 91 1.27 7.43 11.19
CA GLU A 91 2.62 7.98 11.39
C GLU A 91 3.66 6.91 11.02
N ALA A 92 4.58 7.24 10.12
CA ALA A 92 5.70 6.36 9.80
C ALA A 92 6.57 6.11 11.05
N PRO A 93 7.03 4.87 11.31
CA PRO A 93 7.76 4.57 12.53
C PRO A 93 9.07 5.38 12.60
N LYS A 94 9.40 5.89 13.79
CA LYS A 94 10.58 6.74 14.02
C LYS A 94 11.60 6.14 14.99
N GLY A 95 12.88 6.43 14.70
CA GLY A 95 14.01 6.07 15.54
C GLY A 95 15.04 5.19 14.81
N MET A 96 16.29 5.24 15.29
CA MET A 96 17.42 4.57 14.65
C MET A 96 17.21 3.06 14.45
N ILE A 97 16.47 2.41 15.36
CA ILE A 97 16.19 0.97 15.29
C ILE A 97 15.23 0.64 14.15
N VAL A 98 14.23 1.48 13.86
CA VAL A 98 13.20 1.21 12.85
C VAL A 98 13.58 1.69 11.45
N ARG A 99 14.63 2.51 11.31
CA ARG A 99 15.18 2.85 10.00
C ARG A 99 15.72 1.60 9.28
N GLY A 100 15.59 1.59 7.95
CA GLY A 100 16.06 0.52 7.08
C GLY A 100 15.02 0.03 6.09
N SER A 101 15.35 -1.08 5.41
CA SER A 101 14.52 -1.64 4.35
C SER A 101 13.50 -2.65 4.87
N TYR A 102 12.29 -2.49 4.39
CA TYR A 102 11.15 -3.35 4.62
C TYR A 102 10.68 -3.93 3.30
N HIS A 103 10.33 -5.20 3.34
CA HIS A 103 9.70 -5.89 2.24
C HIS A 103 8.21 -6.02 2.56
N ILE A 104 7.35 -5.54 1.67
CA ILE A 104 5.92 -5.46 1.88
C ILE A 104 5.24 -6.40 0.90
N LYS A 105 4.36 -7.24 1.43
CA LYS A 105 3.43 -8.05 0.64
C LYS A 105 2.04 -7.47 0.80
N SER A 106 1.45 -7.06 -0.31
CA SER A 106 0.15 -6.42 -0.36
C SER A 106 -0.80 -7.27 -1.18
N HIS A 107 -2.04 -7.38 -0.73
CA HIS A 107 -3.08 -8.00 -1.55
C HIS A 107 -4.47 -7.45 -1.28
N PHE A 108 -5.34 -7.57 -2.28
CA PHE A 108 -6.76 -7.31 -2.17
C PHE A 108 -7.53 -8.63 -2.08
N THR A 109 -8.40 -8.72 -1.09
CA THR A 109 -9.31 -9.85 -0.92
C THR A 109 -10.69 -9.38 -0.49
N ASP A 110 -11.67 -10.25 -0.44
CA ASP A 110 -13.05 -9.94 -0.08
C ASP A 110 -13.62 -10.94 0.93
N ASP A 111 -14.93 -10.89 1.19
CA ASP A 111 -15.58 -11.84 2.10
C ASP A 111 -15.62 -13.28 1.53
N ASP A 112 -15.56 -13.43 0.21
CA ASP A 112 -15.49 -14.71 -0.49
C ASP A 112 -14.06 -15.28 -0.53
N LYS A 113 -13.08 -14.56 0.03
CA LYS A 113 -11.64 -14.88 0.03
C LYS A 113 -11.04 -14.96 -1.38
N THR A 114 -11.63 -14.26 -2.34
CA THR A 114 -11.06 -14.11 -3.68
C THR A 114 -9.74 -13.34 -3.56
N ASP A 115 -8.69 -13.79 -4.25
CA ASP A 115 -7.47 -12.97 -4.43
C ASP A 115 -7.65 -12.12 -5.68
N HIS A 116 -7.97 -10.84 -5.49
CA HIS A 116 -8.18 -9.91 -6.60
C HIS A 116 -6.88 -9.43 -7.22
N LEU A 117 -5.86 -9.25 -6.38
CA LEU A 117 -4.53 -8.82 -6.78
C LEU A 117 -3.56 -8.98 -5.60
N SER A 118 -2.42 -9.61 -5.87
CA SER A 118 -1.30 -9.71 -4.93
C SER A 118 -0.03 -9.14 -5.55
N TRP A 119 0.71 -8.32 -4.81
CA TRP A 119 1.99 -7.78 -5.26
C TRP A 119 2.95 -7.57 -4.08
N GLU A 120 4.24 -7.44 -4.40
CA GLU A 120 5.27 -7.17 -3.41
C GLU A 120 6.09 -5.94 -3.81
N TRP A 121 6.60 -5.22 -2.84
CA TRP A 121 7.36 -3.98 -3.04
C TRP A 121 8.23 -3.70 -1.82
N ASN A 122 9.18 -2.76 -1.95
CA ASN A 122 10.08 -2.42 -0.86
C ASN A 122 9.90 -0.98 -0.40
N LEU A 123 10.02 -0.78 0.91
CA LEU A 123 9.94 0.52 1.57
C LEU A 123 11.18 0.74 2.44
N GLY A 124 11.90 1.81 2.20
CA GLY A 124 13.01 2.27 3.02
C GLY A 124 12.56 3.37 3.97
N ILE A 125 12.56 3.09 5.29
CA ILE A 125 12.36 4.12 6.31
C ILE A 125 13.70 4.81 6.56
N LYS A 126 13.78 6.11 6.27
CA LYS A 126 15.00 6.93 6.39
C LYS A 126 14.77 8.15 7.28
N LYS A 127 15.86 8.76 7.75
CA LYS A 127 15.80 9.99 8.55
C LYS A 127 15.24 11.17 7.75
N ASP A 128 15.60 11.23 6.47
CA ASP A 128 15.19 12.26 5.52
C ASP A 128 14.81 11.60 4.19
N TRP A 129 14.12 12.35 3.33
CA TRP A 129 13.76 11.90 1.98
C TRP A 129 15.01 11.73 1.11
N ASP A 130 14.88 10.99 0.01
CA ASP A 130 15.93 10.96 -1.01
C ASP A 130 15.92 12.32 -1.75
N GLU A 131 17.12 12.87 -1.98
CA GLU A 131 17.34 14.07 -2.78
C GLU A 131 17.01 13.86 -4.26
#